data_AF-A0A244CN50-F1
#
_entry.id   AF-A0A244CN50-F1
#
_cell.length_a   1.000
_cell.length_b   1.000
_cell.length_c   1.000
_cell.angle_alpha   90.00
_cell.angle_beta   90.00
_cell.angle_gamma   90.00
#
_symmetry.space_group_name_H-M   'P 1'
#
loop_
_entity.id
_entity.type
_entity.pdbx_description
1 polymer ?
#
loop_
_entity_poly.entity_id
_entity_poly.type
_entity_poly.pdbx_seq_one_letter_code
_entity_poly.pdbx_strand_id
1 'polypeptide(L)'
;MAFIIAPFLLIQGCGDEVSVRDVCDNTPGMCSDLNTDGHCNVERSQVIVARHYEKAQPTDENKYTLLDNFEQYSRCIYRAAGIEHIKLKDKKTSRVNGYLTSLAEIKRLSNETVNSTYPKLLYYHWSRNGSEEAMEKLLQQEQQAAMQTSEMQFLLATYFIKFDLEKTLDLLYLALQLNPAGETVNTEIYTSLVNIFYKQKNYKHAYIWGLIAQESGVKKIDLAPLENLLQGEGKSLDALQDLADKTYDEINNGEFISPRGF
;
A
#
# COMPACT_ATOMS: atom_id res chain seq x y z
N MET A 1 5.93 -11.46 -58.82
CA MET A 1 6.62 -10.86 -57.66
C MET A 1 6.13 -11.60 -56.42
N ALA A 2 6.96 -12.45 -55.82
CA ALA A 2 6.61 -13.20 -54.62
C ALA A 2 7.14 -12.41 -53.40
N PHE A 3 6.23 -11.89 -52.57
CA PHE A 3 6.58 -11.29 -51.29
C PHE A 3 6.76 -12.41 -50.26
N ILE A 4 8.00 -12.62 -49.83
CA ILE A 4 8.34 -13.48 -48.70
C ILE A 4 8.11 -12.64 -47.43
N ILE A 5 7.03 -12.92 -46.71
CA ILE A 5 6.79 -12.37 -45.38
C ILE A 5 7.53 -13.27 -44.39
N ALA A 6 8.67 -12.78 -43.88
CA ALA A 6 9.37 -13.43 -42.78
C ALA A 6 8.65 -13.10 -41.46
N PRO A 7 8.23 -14.10 -40.67
CA PRO A 7 7.61 -13.83 -39.38
C PRO A 7 8.70 -13.42 -38.40
N PHE A 8 8.64 -12.15 -37.97
CA PHE A 8 9.46 -11.62 -36.89
C PHE A 8 8.95 -12.24 -35.58
N LEU A 9 9.61 -13.29 -35.12
CA LEU A 9 9.40 -13.86 -33.79
C LEU A 9 9.90 -12.83 -32.76
N LEU A 10 8.98 -12.04 -32.23
CA LEU A 10 9.20 -11.26 -31.03
C LEU A 10 9.33 -12.25 -29.87
N ILE A 11 10.56 -12.52 -29.47
CA ILE A 11 10.86 -13.24 -28.24
C ILE A 11 10.43 -12.30 -27.11
N GLN A 12 9.27 -12.56 -26.52
CA GLN A 12 8.94 -12.00 -25.22
C GLN A 12 9.87 -12.67 -24.22
N GLY A 13 10.90 -11.95 -23.78
CA GLY A 13 11.67 -12.35 -22.61
C GLY A 13 10.76 -12.25 -21.39
N CYS A 14 10.30 -13.40 -20.88
CA CYS A 14 9.94 -13.51 -19.48
C CYS A 14 11.20 -13.13 -18.69
N GLY A 15 11.20 -11.95 -18.08
CA GLY A 15 12.32 -11.50 -17.26
C GLY A 15 12.44 -12.40 -16.04
N ASP A 16 13.58 -13.05 -15.87
CA ASP A 16 13.91 -13.75 -14.64
C ASP A 16 13.90 -12.75 -13.47
N GLU A 17 13.18 -13.06 -12.39
CA GLU A 17 13.25 -12.25 -11.16
C GLU A 17 14.68 -12.26 -10.60
N VAL A 18 15.25 -11.08 -10.39
CA VAL A 18 16.62 -10.95 -9.87
C VAL A 18 16.68 -11.29 -8.38
N SER A 19 17.60 -12.17 -7.97
CA SER A 19 17.79 -12.45 -6.55
C SER A 19 18.64 -11.37 -5.87
N VAL A 20 18.41 -11.14 -4.57
CA VAL A 20 19.26 -10.23 -3.75
C VAL A 20 20.73 -10.60 -3.86
N ARG A 21 21.04 -11.91 -3.91
CA ARG A 21 22.40 -12.39 -4.07
C ARG A 21 23.00 -11.95 -5.40
N ASP A 22 22.28 -12.13 -6.50
CA ASP A 22 22.75 -11.73 -7.82
C ASP A 22 22.97 -10.22 -7.89
N VAL A 23 22.08 -9.41 -7.29
CA VAL A 23 22.26 -7.96 -7.22
C VAL A 23 23.53 -7.59 -6.44
N CYS A 24 23.72 -8.17 -5.25
CA CYS A 24 24.87 -7.83 -4.40
C CYS A 24 26.20 -8.33 -4.97
N ASP A 25 26.23 -9.50 -5.61
CA ASP A 25 27.44 -10.07 -6.21
C ASP A 25 27.89 -9.24 -7.43
N ASN A 26 26.94 -8.75 -8.24
CA ASN A 26 27.23 -7.96 -9.44
C ASN A 26 27.38 -6.44 -9.17
N THR A 27 26.69 -5.90 -8.17
CA THR A 27 26.77 -4.48 -7.77
C THR A 27 26.78 -4.35 -6.24
N PRO A 28 27.92 -4.61 -5.57
CA PRO A 28 28.02 -4.60 -4.11
C PRO A 28 27.54 -3.31 -3.44
N GLY A 29 27.69 -2.17 -4.13
CA GLY A 29 27.24 -0.86 -3.67
C GLY A 29 25.73 -0.74 -3.43
N MET A 30 24.90 -1.61 -4.05
CA MET A 30 23.45 -1.64 -3.80
C MET A 30 23.09 -2.26 -2.44
N CYS A 31 24.05 -2.89 -1.75
CA CYS A 31 23.81 -3.65 -0.54
C CYS A 31 24.68 -3.21 0.64
N SER A 32 25.88 -2.68 0.37
CA SER A 32 26.91 -2.41 1.37
C SER A 32 26.64 -1.19 2.26
N ASP A 33 25.77 -0.30 1.82
CA ASP A 33 25.35 0.92 2.52
C ASP A 33 24.04 0.73 3.34
N LEU A 34 23.52 -0.50 3.38
CA LEU A 34 22.38 -0.92 4.21
C LEU A 34 22.88 -1.72 5.42
N ASN A 35 21.98 -2.04 6.36
CA ASN A 35 22.35 -2.86 7.51
C ASN A 35 22.76 -4.28 7.08
N THR A 36 23.61 -4.92 7.89
CA THR A 36 24.19 -6.25 7.60
C THR A 36 23.73 -7.34 8.55
N ASP A 37 22.94 -6.99 9.57
CA ASP A 37 22.34 -7.94 10.50
C ASP A 37 20.93 -8.36 10.05
N GLY A 38 20.35 -9.34 10.75
CA GLY A 38 19.06 -9.91 10.36
C GLY A 38 17.82 -9.04 10.60
N HIS A 39 18.00 -7.77 10.99
CA HIS A 39 16.87 -6.86 11.17
C HIS A 39 16.40 -6.32 9.80
N CYS A 40 15.09 -6.16 9.64
CA CYS A 40 14.50 -5.56 8.44
C CYS A 40 14.88 -6.27 7.13
N ASN A 41 15.07 -7.60 7.17
CA ASN A 41 15.54 -8.38 6.01
C ASN A 41 14.57 -8.30 4.82
N VAL A 42 13.26 -8.23 5.07
CA VAL A 42 12.24 -8.13 4.04
C VAL A 42 12.38 -6.79 3.33
N GLU A 43 12.32 -5.70 4.10
CA GLU A 43 12.41 -4.33 3.59
C GLU A 43 13.76 -4.08 2.90
N ARG A 44 14.85 -4.59 3.48
CA ARG A 44 16.19 -4.53 2.88
C ARG A 44 16.23 -5.23 1.53
N SER A 45 15.63 -6.41 1.42
CA SER A 45 15.59 -7.17 0.16
C SER A 45 14.79 -6.43 -0.91
N GLN A 46 13.64 -5.85 -0.55
CA GLN A 46 12.81 -5.03 -1.42
C GLN A 46 13.56 -3.78 -1.93
N VAL A 47 14.30 -3.09 -1.05
CA VAL A 47 15.17 -1.96 -1.45
C VAL A 47 16.25 -2.40 -2.44
N ILE A 48 16.94 -3.51 -2.20
CA ILE A 48 18.02 -3.99 -3.07
C ILE A 48 17.49 -4.32 -4.47
N VAL A 49 16.37 -5.04 -4.54
CA VAL A 49 15.75 -5.40 -5.82
C VAL A 49 15.22 -4.15 -6.54
N ALA A 50 14.56 -3.23 -5.84
CA ALA A 50 14.07 -1.99 -6.45
C ALA A 50 15.21 -1.08 -6.95
N ARG A 51 16.36 -1.04 -6.26
CA ARG A 51 17.57 -0.35 -6.74
C ARG A 51 18.06 -0.91 -8.07
N HIS A 52 18.00 -2.23 -8.24
CA HIS A 52 18.37 -2.87 -9.50
C HIS A 52 17.44 -2.40 -10.64
N TYR A 53 16.13 -2.45 -10.42
CA TYR A 53 15.15 -2.07 -11.44
C TYR A 53 15.20 -0.57 -11.77
N GLU A 54 15.33 0.32 -10.78
CA GLU A 54 15.45 1.77 -11.02
C GLU A 54 16.73 2.10 -11.78
N LYS A 55 17.87 1.46 -11.46
CA LYS A 55 19.11 1.65 -12.21
C LYS A 55 19.01 1.15 -13.64
N ALA A 56 18.32 0.03 -13.87
CA ALA A 56 18.12 -0.51 -15.22
C ALA A 56 17.17 0.35 -16.04
N GLN A 57 16.09 0.84 -15.43
CA GLN A 57 15.05 1.65 -16.05
C GLN A 57 14.50 2.67 -15.04
N PRO A 58 14.94 3.93 -15.07
CA PRO A 58 14.54 4.95 -14.10
C PRO A 58 13.18 5.57 -14.46
N THR A 59 12.16 4.74 -14.68
CA THR A 59 10.78 5.17 -14.90
C THR A 59 10.18 5.72 -13.62
N ASP A 60 9.14 6.54 -13.73
CA ASP A 60 8.43 7.08 -12.56
C ASP A 60 7.86 5.97 -11.66
N GLU A 61 7.43 4.85 -12.24
CA GLU A 61 6.98 3.66 -11.51
C GLU A 61 8.11 3.02 -10.71
N ASN A 62 9.29 2.80 -11.32
CA ASN A 62 10.43 2.22 -10.62
C ASN A 62 10.98 3.17 -9.54
N LYS A 63 10.97 4.48 -9.80
CA LYS A 63 11.33 5.50 -8.81
C LYS A 63 10.36 5.51 -7.63
N TYR A 64 9.05 5.46 -7.90
CA TYR A 64 8.03 5.35 -6.85
C TYR A 64 8.21 4.07 -6.03
N THR A 65 8.41 2.93 -6.68
CA THR A 65 8.62 1.63 -6.01
C THR A 65 9.84 1.68 -5.10
N LEU A 66 10.95 2.22 -5.59
CA LEU A 66 12.16 2.39 -4.77
C LEU A 66 11.94 3.36 -3.61
N LEU A 67 11.23 4.47 -3.85
CA LEU A 67 10.91 5.47 -2.85
C LEU A 67 10.06 4.88 -1.71
N ASP A 68 8.99 4.15 -2.04
CA ASP A 68 8.15 3.49 -1.05
C ASP A 68 8.91 2.42 -0.28
N ASN A 69 9.70 1.57 -0.95
CA ASN A 69 10.53 0.57 -0.30
C ASN A 69 11.53 1.20 0.69
N PHE A 70 12.11 2.36 0.34
CA PHE A 70 12.96 3.08 1.28
C PHE A 70 12.21 3.68 2.46
N GLU A 71 10.99 4.18 2.28
CA GLU A 71 10.14 4.64 3.38
C GLU A 71 9.82 3.49 4.36
N GLN A 72 9.49 2.31 3.83
CA GLN A 72 9.27 1.10 4.63
C GLN A 72 10.53 0.68 5.39
N TYR A 73 11.66 0.57 4.68
CA TYR A 73 12.95 0.23 5.28
C TYR A 73 13.38 1.25 6.34
N SER A 74 13.24 2.55 6.06
CA SER A 74 13.56 3.65 6.98
C SER A 74 12.79 3.51 8.30
N ARG A 75 11.47 3.25 8.25
CA ARG A 75 10.65 3.01 9.44
C ARG A 75 11.11 1.79 10.23
N CYS A 76 11.41 0.68 9.55
CA CYS A 76 11.87 -0.53 10.23
C CYS A 76 13.24 -0.31 10.89
N ILE A 77 14.21 0.22 10.14
CA ILE A 77 15.60 0.33 10.60
C ILE A 77 15.77 1.40 11.67
N TYR A 78 14.98 2.49 11.63
CA TYR A 78 14.93 3.49 12.69
C TYR A 78 14.54 2.86 14.03
N ARG A 79 13.49 2.02 14.04
CA ARG A 79 13.05 1.30 15.24
C ARG A 79 14.12 0.30 15.70
N ALA A 80 14.73 -0.43 14.78
CA ALA A 80 15.78 -1.40 15.09
C ALA A 80 17.08 -0.73 15.62
N ALA A 81 17.43 0.46 15.15
CA ALA A 81 18.62 1.20 15.58
C ALA A 81 18.55 1.65 17.05
N GLY A 82 17.34 1.79 17.60
CA GLY A 82 17.11 2.05 19.02
C GLY A 82 17.48 0.88 19.95
N ILE A 83 17.74 -0.32 19.41
CA ILE A 83 18.09 -1.52 20.19
C ILE A 83 19.59 -1.56 20.46
N GLU A 84 19.98 -1.52 21.74
CA GLU A 84 21.38 -1.55 22.15
C GLU A 84 21.93 -2.98 22.32
N HIS A 85 23.04 -3.29 21.65
CA HIS A 85 23.82 -4.50 21.90
C HIS A 85 25.09 -4.17 22.68
N ILE A 86 25.19 -4.65 23.92
CA ILE A 86 26.32 -4.40 24.83
C ILE A 86 27.66 -4.91 24.23
N LYS A 87 27.63 -5.96 23.41
CA LYS A 87 28.83 -6.62 22.86
C LYS A 87 29.13 -6.34 21.38
N LEU A 88 28.16 -5.86 20.59
CA LEU A 88 28.26 -5.77 19.12
C LEU A 88 27.92 -4.37 18.63
N LYS A 89 28.80 -3.41 18.95
CA LYS A 89 28.63 -1.99 18.60
C LYS A 89 28.59 -1.77 17.08
N ASP A 90 29.32 -2.56 16.29
CA ASP A 90 29.37 -2.43 14.82
C ASP A 90 28.00 -2.66 14.15
N LYS A 91 27.17 -3.55 14.70
CA LYS A 91 25.80 -3.78 14.22
C LYS A 91 24.88 -2.59 14.48
N LYS A 92 25.11 -1.84 15.56
CA LYS A 92 24.40 -0.58 15.80
C LYS A 92 24.82 0.45 14.76
N THR A 93 26.12 0.57 14.51
CA THR A 93 26.66 1.48 13.48
C THR A 93 26.11 1.16 12.09
N SER A 94 26.05 -0.10 11.67
CA SER A 94 25.50 -0.48 10.36
C SER A 94 24.01 -0.13 10.22
N ARG A 95 23.22 -0.30 11.29
CA ARG A 95 21.79 0.07 11.28
C ARG A 95 21.60 1.60 11.19
N VAL A 96 22.42 2.38 11.90
CA VAL A 96 22.42 3.85 11.79
C VAL A 96 22.82 4.28 10.38
N ASN A 97 23.87 3.69 9.80
CA ASN A 97 24.28 4.00 8.42
C ASN A 97 23.16 3.67 7.43
N GLY A 98 22.53 2.50 7.56
CA GLY A 98 21.37 2.12 6.74
C GLY A 98 20.22 3.12 6.84
N TYR A 99 19.92 3.62 8.05
CA TYR A 99 18.92 4.67 8.23
C TYR A 99 19.32 5.96 7.51
N LEU A 100 20.56 6.43 7.66
CA LEU A 100 21.04 7.64 6.99
C LEU A 100 21.01 7.51 5.46
N THR A 101 21.39 6.34 4.93
CA THR A 101 21.27 6.00 3.51
C THR A 101 19.82 6.11 3.04
N SER A 102 18.87 5.56 3.81
CA SER A 102 17.46 5.62 3.43
C SER A 102 16.93 7.06 3.37
N LEU A 103 17.31 7.92 4.30
CA LEU A 103 16.91 9.33 4.29
C LEU A 103 17.50 10.08 3.09
N ALA A 104 18.75 9.79 2.73
CA ALA A 104 19.41 10.40 1.59
C ALA A 104 18.72 10.01 0.28
N GLU A 105 18.39 8.73 0.11
CA GLU A 105 17.73 8.22 -1.09
C GLU A 105 16.27 8.66 -1.21
N ILE A 106 15.51 8.71 -0.10
CA ILE A 106 14.17 9.30 -0.09
C ILE A 106 14.22 10.76 -0.56
N LYS A 107 15.18 11.53 -0.06
CA LYS A 107 15.37 12.93 -0.46
C LYS A 107 15.75 13.04 -1.95
N ARG A 108 16.65 12.17 -2.44
CA ARG A 108 17.05 12.15 -3.85
C ARG A 108 15.83 11.89 -4.75
N LEU A 109 15.13 10.79 -4.50
CA LEU A 109 13.98 10.37 -5.29
C LEU A 109 12.86 11.41 -5.24
N SER A 110 12.50 11.92 -4.06
CA SER A 110 11.51 12.99 -3.93
C SER A 110 11.88 14.26 -4.68
N ASN A 111 13.16 14.60 -4.83
CA ASN A 111 13.56 15.78 -5.60
C ASN A 111 13.51 15.51 -7.10
N GLU A 112 13.90 14.31 -7.53
CA GLU A 112 13.87 13.91 -8.95
C GLU A 112 12.45 13.80 -9.51
N THR A 113 11.47 13.48 -8.66
CA THR A 113 10.08 13.20 -9.08
C THR A 113 9.13 14.39 -8.93
N VAL A 114 9.60 15.57 -8.49
CA VAL A 114 8.74 16.72 -8.17
C VAL A 114 7.82 17.16 -9.34
N ASN A 115 8.26 16.95 -10.58
CA ASN A 115 7.52 17.28 -11.79
C ASN A 115 6.82 16.07 -12.45
N SER A 116 6.84 14.90 -11.79
CA SER A 116 6.18 13.70 -12.29
C SER A 116 4.67 13.92 -12.41
N THR A 117 4.07 13.22 -13.37
CA THR A 117 2.61 13.12 -13.54
C THR A 117 2.08 11.74 -13.18
N TYR A 118 2.94 10.84 -12.71
CA TYR A 118 2.56 9.50 -12.30
C TYR A 118 1.67 9.56 -11.05
N PRO A 119 0.47 8.95 -11.05
CA PRO A 119 -0.52 9.12 -10.00
C PRO A 119 0.00 8.92 -8.57
N LYS A 120 0.81 7.87 -8.35
CA LYS A 120 1.32 7.56 -7.02
C LYS A 120 2.39 8.56 -6.55
N LEU A 121 3.17 9.14 -7.46
CA LEU A 121 4.12 10.21 -7.13
C LEU A 121 3.40 11.54 -6.87
N LEU A 122 2.32 11.83 -7.61
CA LEU A 122 1.46 12.97 -7.31
C LEU A 122 0.88 12.86 -5.89
N TYR A 123 0.34 11.69 -5.54
CA TYR A 123 -0.13 11.42 -4.18
C TYR A 123 1.01 11.50 -3.14
N TYR A 124 2.20 10.96 -3.44
CA TYR A 124 3.36 11.05 -2.57
C TYR A 124 3.70 12.52 -2.24
N HIS A 125 3.80 13.37 -3.26
CA HIS A 125 4.14 14.79 -3.08
C HIS A 125 3.08 15.57 -2.32
N TRP A 126 1.80 15.26 -2.50
CA TRP A 126 0.76 15.81 -1.65
C TRP A 126 0.92 15.34 -0.18
N SER A 127 1.01 14.03 0.04
CA SER A 127 0.97 13.44 1.38
C SER A 127 2.24 13.62 2.21
N ARG A 128 3.41 13.80 1.59
CA ARG A 128 4.71 13.97 2.26
C ARG A 128 5.24 15.39 2.19
N ASN A 129 5.02 16.09 1.07
CA ASN A 129 5.58 17.41 0.84
C ASN A 129 4.53 18.54 0.92
N GLY A 130 3.24 18.21 1.09
CA GLY A 130 2.16 19.19 1.15
C GLY A 130 1.90 19.91 -0.18
N SER A 131 2.22 19.28 -1.31
CA SER A 131 2.00 19.87 -2.63
C SER A 131 0.52 19.78 -3.02
N GLU A 132 -0.21 20.87 -2.88
CA GLU A 132 -1.59 20.97 -3.38
C GLU A 132 -1.64 20.90 -4.91
N GLU A 133 -0.64 21.43 -5.62
CA GLU A 133 -0.52 21.31 -7.09
C GLU A 133 -0.46 19.84 -7.52
N ALA A 134 0.26 18.98 -6.79
CA ALA A 134 0.32 17.56 -7.09
C ALA A 134 -1.05 16.88 -6.90
N MET A 135 -1.79 17.27 -5.86
CA MET A 135 -3.15 16.78 -5.66
C MET A 135 -4.12 17.28 -6.75
N GLU A 136 -4.05 18.56 -7.14
CA GLU A 136 -4.85 19.08 -8.26
C GLU A 136 -4.60 18.28 -9.55
N LYS A 137 -3.34 17.99 -9.88
CA LYS A 137 -2.98 17.13 -11.02
C LYS A 137 -3.52 15.71 -10.87
N LEU A 138 -3.48 15.14 -9.66
CA LEU A 138 -4.00 13.79 -9.41
C LEU A 138 -5.52 13.72 -9.64
N LEU A 139 -6.26 14.72 -9.13
CA LEU A 139 -7.71 14.80 -9.29
C LEU A 139 -8.13 14.97 -10.75
N GLN A 140 -7.33 15.66 -11.57
CA GLN A 140 -7.54 15.73 -13.03
C GLN A 140 -7.43 14.36 -13.72
N GLN A 141 -6.78 13.38 -13.09
CA GLN A 141 -6.60 12.04 -13.61
C GLN A 141 -7.65 11.05 -13.08
N GLU A 142 -8.58 11.44 -12.20
CA GLU A 142 -9.50 10.55 -11.47
C GLU A 142 -10.25 9.55 -12.38
N GLN A 143 -10.63 9.96 -13.59
CA GLN A 143 -11.36 9.12 -14.56
C GLN A 143 -10.45 8.23 -15.43
N GLN A 144 -9.13 8.32 -15.29
CA GLN A 144 -8.20 7.54 -16.09
C GLN A 144 -8.10 6.10 -15.58
N ALA A 145 -7.80 5.17 -16.49
CA ALA A 145 -7.65 3.75 -16.16
C ALA A 145 -6.59 3.49 -15.08
N ALA A 146 -5.52 4.31 -15.03
CA ALA A 146 -4.49 4.19 -14.00
C ALA A 146 -5.01 4.44 -12.57
N MET A 147 -6.15 5.13 -12.42
CA MET A 147 -6.80 5.36 -11.13
C MET A 147 -7.73 4.22 -10.73
N GLN A 148 -8.07 3.32 -11.64
CA GLN A 148 -9.02 2.22 -11.42
C GLN A 148 -8.32 1.01 -10.81
N THR A 149 -7.61 1.23 -9.71
CA THR A 149 -6.95 0.17 -8.92
C THR A 149 -7.34 0.30 -7.45
N SER A 150 -7.35 -0.82 -6.71
CA SER A 150 -7.68 -0.83 -5.28
C SER A 150 -6.87 0.22 -4.49
N GLU A 151 -5.57 0.26 -4.74
CA GLU A 151 -4.65 1.20 -4.11
C GLU A 151 -5.00 2.66 -4.42
N MET A 152 -5.17 3.02 -5.69
CA MET A 152 -5.45 4.42 -6.05
C MET A 152 -6.79 4.91 -5.49
N GLN A 153 -7.82 4.05 -5.47
CA GLN A 153 -9.10 4.36 -4.84
C GLN A 153 -8.96 4.61 -3.34
N PHE A 154 -8.19 3.77 -2.64
CA PHE A 154 -7.87 3.99 -1.23
C PHE A 154 -7.10 5.30 -1.01
N LEU A 155 -6.08 5.59 -1.83
CA LEU A 155 -5.31 6.83 -1.73
C LEU A 155 -6.20 8.07 -1.88
N LEU A 156 -7.11 8.09 -2.87
CA LEU A 156 -8.11 9.17 -3.01
C LEU A 156 -9.04 9.24 -1.80
N ALA A 157 -9.47 8.10 -1.24
CA ALA A 157 -10.32 8.09 -0.05
C ALA A 157 -9.66 8.81 1.13
N THR A 158 -8.33 8.68 1.32
CA THR A 158 -7.60 9.39 2.37
C THR A 158 -7.61 10.92 2.21
N TYR A 159 -7.77 11.41 0.98
CA TYR A 159 -7.93 12.83 0.70
C TYR A 159 -9.35 13.29 1.04
N PHE A 160 -10.36 12.62 0.49
CA PHE A 160 -11.77 13.00 0.65
C PHE A 160 -12.31 12.81 2.07
N ILE A 161 -11.74 11.91 2.89
CA ILE A 161 -12.25 11.63 4.25
C ILE A 161 -12.32 12.86 5.17
N LYS A 162 -11.55 13.91 4.84
CA LYS A 162 -11.53 15.16 5.61
C LYS A 162 -12.75 16.04 5.37
N PHE A 163 -13.45 15.93 4.23
CA PHE A 163 -14.49 16.88 3.84
C PHE A 163 -15.65 16.30 3.02
N ASP A 164 -15.53 15.10 2.46
CA ASP A 164 -16.59 14.41 1.71
C ASP A 164 -16.66 12.92 2.08
N LEU A 165 -17.48 12.61 3.10
CA LEU A 165 -17.61 11.25 3.61
C LEU A 165 -18.36 10.31 2.66
N GLU A 166 -19.29 10.81 1.86
CA GLU A 166 -20.02 9.96 0.91
C GLU A 166 -19.11 9.55 -0.24
N LYS A 167 -18.36 10.48 -0.82
CA LYS A 167 -17.33 10.14 -1.82
C LYS A 167 -16.27 9.21 -1.22
N THR A 168 -15.90 9.42 0.04
CA THR A 168 -14.97 8.51 0.74
C THR A 168 -15.54 7.09 0.82
N LEU A 169 -16.81 6.92 1.17
CA LEU A 169 -17.45 5.61 1.17
C LEU A 169 -17.42 5.01 -0.24
N ASP A 170 -17.75 5.78 -1.27
CA ASP A 170 -17.73 5.28 -2.65
C ASP A 170 -16.34 4.72 -3.02
N LEU A 171 -15.29 5.51 -2.78
CA LEU A 171 -13.91 5.13 -3.05
C LEU A 171 -13.45 3.92 -2.24
N LEU A 172 -13.80 3.83 -0.95
CA LEU A 172 -13.43 2.69 -0.10
C LEU A 172 -14.12 1.39 -0.54
N TYR A 173 -15.40 1.45 -0.92
CA TYR A 173 -16.11 0.27 -1.44
C TYR A 173 -15.58 -0.15 -2.82
N LEU A 174 -15.28 0.81 -3.70
CA LEU A 174 -14.67 0.54 -4.99
C LEU A 174 -13.27 -0.05 -4.83
N ALA A 175 -12.50 0.40 -3.84
CA ALA A 175 -11.19 -0.17 -3.52
C ALA A 175 -11.29 -1.67 -3.16
N LEU A 176 -12.31 -2.08 -2.41
CA LEU A 176 -12.56 -3.49 -2.07
C LEU A 176 -12.97 -4.30 -3.30
N GLN A 177 -13.84 -3.76 -4.15
CA GLN A 177 -14.27 -4.43 -5.38
C GLN A 177 -13.12 -4.60 -6.39
N LEU A 178 -12.19 -3.65 -6.44
CA LEU A 178 -11.01 -3.71 -7.32
C LEU A 178 -9.85 -4.54 -6.72
N ASN A 179 -10.02 -5.13 -5.54
CA ASN A 179 -8.98 -5.98 -4.95
C ASN A 179 -8.93 -7.34 -5.69
N PRO A 180 -7.79 -7.72 -6.28
CA PRO A 180 -7.70 -8.99 -7.00
C PRO A 180 -7.83 -10.21 -6.07
N ALA A 181 -8.31 -11.32 -6.62
CA ALA A 181 -8.40 -12.58 -5.90
C ALA A 181 -7.01 -13.04 -5.39
N GLY A 182 -6.93 -13.39 -4.10
CA GLY A 182 -5.68 -13.86 -3.48
C GLY A 182 -4.67 -12.76 -3.12
N GLU A 183 -4.94 -11.50 -3.45
CA GLU A 183 -4.12 -10.37 -3.01
C GLU A 183 -4.51 -9.91 -1.61
N THR A 184 -3.51 -9.45 -0.84
CA THR A 184 -3.74 -8.98 0.53
C THR A 184 -4.50 -7.66 0.52
N VAL A 185 -5.70 -7.65 1.09
CA VAL A 185 -6.52 -6.45 1.21
C VAL A 185 -5.89 -5.46 2.19
N ASN A 186 -5.93 -4.16 1.85
CA ASN A 186 -5.60 -3.11 2.80
C ASN A 186 -6.66 -3.01 3.92
N THR A 187 -6.35 -3.58 5.09
CA THR A 187 -7.26 -3.61 6.26
C THR A 187 -7.58 -2.22 6.84
N GLU A 188 -6.84 -1.17 6.48
CA GLU A 188 -7.20 0.21 6.84
C GLU A 188 -8.55 0.62 6.24
N ILE A 189 -8.95 0.03 5.12
CA ILE A 189 -10.27 0.22 4.51
C ILE A 189 -11.36 -0.16 5.51
N TYR A 190 -11.28 -1.34 6.12
CA TYR A 190 -12.29 -1.81 7.08
C TYR A 190 -12.38 -0.88 8.29
N THR A 191 -11.23 -0.48 8.86
CA THR A 191 -11.23 0.44 10.01
C THR A 191 -11.79 1.82 9.66
N SER A 192 -11.57 2.29 8.43
CA SER A 192 -12.13 3.55 7.94
C SER A 192 -13.65 3.44 7.80
N LEU A 193 -14.16 2.35 7.25
CA LEU A 193 -15.59 2.08 7.14
C LEU A 193 -16.28 2.01 8.51
N VAL A 194 -15.69 1.30 9.48
CA VAL A 194 -16.17 1.27 10.88
C VAL A 194 -16.31 2.69 11.43
N ASN A 195 -15.24 3.49 11.32
CA ASN A 195 -15.23 4.85 11.86
C ASN A 195 -16.23 5.77 11.19
N ILE A 196 -16.38 5.69 9.86
CA ILE A 196 -17.34 6.51 9.11
C ILE A 196 -18.76 6.14 9.50
N PHE A 197 -19.13 4.86 9.46
CA PHE A 197 -20.47 4.42 9.81
C PHE A 197 -20.82 4.68 11.27
N TYR A 198 -19.85 4.53 12.18
CA TYR A 198 -20.05 4.89 13.58
C TYR A 198 -20.36 6.39 13.73
N LYS A 199 -19.59 7.28 13.08
CA LYS A 199 -19.84 8.72 13.08
C LYS A 199 -21.20 9.09 12.50
N GLN A 200 -21.63 8.37 11.45
CA GLN A 200 -22.95 8.52 10.83
C GLN A 200 -24.09 7.88 11.65
N LYS A 201 -23.78 7.27 12.81
CA LYS A 201 -24.73 6.50 13.65
C LYS A 201 -25.38 5.33 12.93
N ASN A 202 -24.76 4.84 11.86
CA ASN A 202 -25.17 3.64 11.15
C ASN A 202 -24.50 2.42 11.80
N TYR A 203 -24.95 2.11 13.02
CA TYR A 203 -24.30 1.13 13.89
C TYR A 203 -24.34 -0.30 13.34
N LYS A 204 -25.33 -0.64 12.50
CA LYS A 204 -25.35 -1.93 11.80
C LYS A 204 -24.16 -2.10 10.86
N HIS A 205 -23.89 -1.09 10.03
CA HIS A 205 -22.76 -1.14 9.11
C HIS A 205 -21.43 -1.04 9.86
N ALA A 206 -21.37 -0.22 10.91
CA ALA A 206 -20.18 -0.16 11.77
C ALA A 206 -19.87 -1.51 12.42
N TYR A 207 -20.90 -2.26 12.85
CA TYR A 207 -20.75 -3.59 13.44
C TYR A 207 -20.29 -4.62 12.41
N ILE A 208 -20.94 -4.70 11.23
CA ILE A 208 -20.55 -5.62 10.15
C ILE A 208 -19.09 -5.41 9.73
N TRP A 209 -18.70 -4.16 9.44
CA TRP A 209 -17.30 -3.86 9.09
C TRP A 209 -16.33 -4.09 10.26
N GLY A 210 -16.82 -3.97 11.49
CA GLY A 210 -16.07 -4.29 12.70
C GLY A 210 -15.73 -5.77 12.81
N LEU A 211 -16.70 -6.64 12.50
CA LEU A 211 -16.51 -8.08 12.42
C LEU A 211 -15.52 -8.45 11.32
N ILE A 212 -15.71 -7.91 10.11
CA ILE A 212 -14.78 -8.11 8.97
C ILE A 212 -13.35 -7.68 9.34
N ALA A 213 -13.21 -6.55 10.02
CA ALA A 213 -11.90 -6.07 10.46
C ALA A 213 -11.26 -7.01 11.50
N GLN A 214 -12.03 -7.52 12.47
CA GLN A 214 -11.52 -8.51 13.44
C GLN A 214 -11.07 -9.81 12.75
N GLU A 215 -11.88 -10.33 11.82
CA GLU A 215 -11.57 -11.54 11.05
C GLU A 215 -10.30 -11.36 10.19
N SER A 216 -10.10 -10.17 9.62
CA SER A 216 -8.87 -9.82 8.89
C SER A 216 -7.62 -9.63 9.77
N GLY A 217 -7.72 -9.83 11.09
CA GLY A 217 -6.61 -9.73 12.03
C GLY A 217 -6.35 -8.32 12.59
N VAL A 218 -7.23 -7.35 12.36
CA VAL A 218 -7.12 -6.01 12.96
C VAL A 218 -7.33 -6.12 14.47
N LYS A 219 -6.31 -5.73 15.23
CA LYS A 219 -6.33 -5.77 16.69
C LYS A 219 -7.00 -4.51 17.25
N LYS A 220 -7.60 -4.64 18.43
CA LYS A 220 -8.20 -3.53 19.23
C LYS A 220 -9.47 -2.91 18.66
N ILE A 221 -10.33 -3.73 18.05
CA ILE A 221 -11.71 -3.33 17.75
C ILE A 221 -12.60 -3.89 18.86
N ASP A 222 -13.19 -3.00 19.66
CA ASP A 222 -14.16 -3.36 20.71
C ASP A 222 -15.57 -3.20 20.15
N LEU A 223 -16.25 -4.33 19.95
CA LEU A 223 -17.61 -4.37 19.41
C LEU A 223 -18.69 -4.45 20.49
N ALA A 224 -18.32 -4.72 21.75
CA ALA A 224 -19.30 -4.91 22.82
C ALA A 224 -20.27 -3.72 22.99
N PRO A 225 -19.84 -2.44 22.83
CA PRO A 225 -20.78 -1.32 22.84
C PRO A 225 -21.82 -1.38 21.71
N LEU A 226 -21.42 -1.81 20.51
CA LEU A 226 -22.30 -1.93 19.35
C LEU A 226 -23.25 -3.13 19.50
N GLU A 227 -22.77 -4.25 20.03
CA GLU A 227 -23.59 -5.44 20.30
C GLU A 227 -24.74 -5.13 21.25
N ASN A 228 -24.42 -4.51 22.39
CA ASN A 228 -25.43 -4.13 23.39
C ASN A 228 -26.47 -3.17 22.81
N LEU A 229 -26.03 -2.19 22.01
CA LEU A 229 -26.92 -1.24 21.36
C LEU A 229 -27.86 -1.96 20.39
N LEU A 230 -27.31 -2.80 19.51
CA LEU A 230 -28.07 -3.49 18.47
C LEU A 230 -29.05 -4.52 19.05
N GLN A 231 -28.66 -5.24 20.10
CA GLN A 231 -29.56 -6.12 20.84
C GLN A 231 -30.70 -5.34 21.51
N GLY A 232 -30.39 -4.19 22.11
CA GLY A 232 -31.39 -3.27 22.67
C GLY A 232 -32.40 -2.77 21.64
N GLU A 233 -31.99 -2.66 20.37
CA GLU A 233 -32.86 -2.34 19.23
C GLU A 233 -33.55 -3.57 18.59
N GLY A 234 -33.45 -4.75 19.22
CA GLY A 234 -34.04 -6.00 18.75
C GLY A 234 -33.44 -6.53 17.44
N LYS A 235 -32.18 -6.21 17.14
CA LYS A 235 -31.49 -6.76 15.96
C LYS A 235 -30.92 -8.14 16.27
N SER A 236 -30.99 -9.05 15.29
CA SER A 236 -30.28 -10.33 15.35
C SER A 236 -28.80 -10.09 15.03
N LEU A 237 -27.92 -10.41 15.99
CA LEU A 237 -26.47 -10.34 15.76
C LEU A 237 -26.01 -11.46 14.84
N ASP A 238 -26.58 -12.67 14.95
CA ASP A 238 -26.26 -13.81 14.09
C ASP A 238 -26.42 -13.48 12.60
N ALA A 239 -27.54 -12.84 12.22
CA ALA A 239 -27.75 -12.43 10.83
C ALA A 239 -26.75 -11.37 10.34
N LEU A 240 -26.21 -10.54 11.23
CA LEU A 240 -25.18 -9.56 10.90
C LEU A 240 -23.79 -10.22 10.79
N GLN A 241 -23.53 -11.25 11.61
CA GLN A 241 -22.34 -12.08 11.52
C GLN A 241 -22.32 -12.85 10.20
N ASP A 242 -23.40 -13.55 9.84
CA ASP A 242 -23.50 -14.30 8.58
C ASP A 242 -23.24 -13.40 7.36
N LEU A 243 -23.74 -12.15 7.41
CA LEU A 243 -23.50 -11.17 6.36
C LEU A 243 -22.04 -10.70 6.34
N ALA A 244 -21.42 -10.49 7.51
CA ALA A 244 -20.02 -10.10 7.62
C ALA A 244 -19.09 -11.19 7.07
N ASP A 245 -19.32 -12.45 7.45
CA ASP A 245 -18.54 -13.60 7.00
C ASP A 245 -18.63 -13.77 5.47
N LYS A 246 -19.86 -13.73 4.94
CA LYS A 246 -20.08 -13.77 3.48
C LYS A 246 -19.37 -12.63 2.75
N THR A 247 -19.46 -11.42 3.29
CA THR A 247 -18.83 -10.24 2.69
C THR A 247 -17.29 -10.36 2.71
N TYR A 248 -16.73 -10.85 3.83
CA TYR A 248 -15.30 -11.07 3.95
C TYR A 248 -14.78 -12.11 2.94
N ASP A 249 -15.50 -13.22 2.79
CA ASP A 249 -15.17 -14.26 1.80
C ASP A 249 -15.22 -13.72 0.37
N GLU A 250 -16.27 -12.96 0.01
CA GLU A 250 -16.39 -12.32 -1.31
C GLU A 250 -15.21 -11.38 -1.58
N ILE A 251 -14.76 -10.60 -0.60
CA ILE A 251 -13.62 -9.69 -0.75
C ILE A 251 -12.32 -10.47 -0.98
N ASN A 252 -12.05 -11.50 -0.17
CA ASN A 252 -10.81 -12.29 -0.29
C ASN A 252 -10.74 -13.10 -1.60
N ASN A 253 -11.90 -13.52 -2.12
CA ASN A 253 -12.01 -14.24 -3.38
C ASN A 253 -12.04 -13.29 -4.61
N GLY A 254 -12.02 -11.97 -4.41
CA GLY A 254 -12.12 -11.00 -5.52
C GLY A 254 -13.48 -11.00 -6.21
N GLU A 255 -14.53 -11.42 -5.50
CA GLU A 255 -15.91 -11.54 -5.98
C GLU A 255 -16.83 -10.44 -5.43
N PHE A 256 -16.32 -9.62 -4.50
CA PHE A 256 -17.07 -8.55 -3.87
C PHE A 256 -17.53 -7.50 -4.89
N ILE A 257 -18.84 -7.28 -4.94
CA ILE A 257 -19.46 -6.21 -5.72
C ILE A 257 -20.00 -5.16 -4.76
N SER A 258 -19.55 -3.92 -4.94
CA SER A 258 -20.04 -2.80 -4.15
C SER A 258 -21.56 -2.66 -4.28
N PRO A 259 -22.29 -2.49 -3.16
CA PRO A 259 -23.71 -2.15 -3.21
C PRO A 259 -23.95 -0.67 -3.58
N ARG A 260 -22.88 0.13 -3.74
CA ARG A 260 -22.95 1.56 -4.07
C ARG A 260 -22.85 1.74 -5.59
N GLY A 261 -23.66 2.63 -6.15
CA GLY A 261 -23.59 2.98 -7.57
C GLY A 261 -22.48 3.99 -7.80
N PHE A 262 -21.60 3.69 -8.77
CA PHE A 262 -20.48 4.55 -9.18
C PHE A 262 -20.68 5.05 -10.61
#